data_AF-A0A1Z4NNT1-F1
#
_entry.id   AF-A0A1Z4NNT1-F1
#
_cell.length_a   1.000
_cell.length_b   1.000
_cell.length_c   1.000
_cell.angle_alpha   90.00
_cell.angle_beta   90.00
_cell.angle_gamma   90.00
#
_symmetry.space_group_name_H-M   'P 1'
#
loop_
_entity.id
_entity.type
_entity.pdbx_description
1 polymer ?
#
loop_
_entity_poly.entity_id
_entity_poly.type
_entity_poly.pdbx_seq_one_letter_code
_entity_poly.pdbx_strand_id
1 'polypeptide(L)'
;MDCQTATLVYQSENHLEKIREIFPQAWQFLEEVSWAYAQAKTDKFDTAIKNLVGETPFKYRMVHRDDRDQLTKDLGDLLGDITSRLLLERHFSQVVGQPVFFSTICCNSHLTSDHELTLEEVLPLQRAAVELQLNF
;
A
#
# COMPACT_ATOMS: atom_id res chain seq x y z
N MET A 1 2.96 -4.66 -13.05
CA MET A 1 4.17 -5.48 -13.31
C MET A 1 4.15 -5.85 -14.78
N ASP A 2 5.21 -5.56 -15.53
CA ASP A 2 5.26 -5.99 -16.93
C ASP A 2 5.51 -7.50 -17.08
N CYS A 3 5.24 -8.04 -18.28
CA CYS A 3 5.35 -9.49 -18.54
C CYS A 3 6.78 -10.02 -18.35
N GLN A 4 7.81 -9.20 -18.60
CA GLN A 4 9.21 -9.62 -18.45
C GLN A 4 9.53 -9.81 -16.97
N THR A 5 9.16 -8.85 -16.15
CA THR A 5 9.33 -8.88 -14.71
C THR A 5 8.50 -10.01 -14.08
N ALA A 6 7.24 -10.18 -14.52
CA ALA A 6 6.39 -11.27 -14.07
C ALA A 6 6.99 -12.64 -14.38
N THR A 7 7.63 -12.80 -15.55
CA THR A 7 8.33 -14.03 -15.92
C THR A 7 9.48 -14.31 -14.95
N LEU A 8 10.30 -13.31 -14.63
CA LEU A 8 11.42 -13.46 -13.69
C LEU A 8 10.94 -13.86 -12.29
N VAL A 9 9.85 -13.25 -11.81
CA VAL A 9 9.26 -13.56 -10.49
C VAL A 9 8.64 -14.95 -10.48
N TYR A 10 7.70 -15.23 -11.36
CA TYR A 10 6.83 -16.42 -11.27
C TYR A 10 7.41 -17.70 -11.86
N GLN A 11 8.56 -17.62 -12.54
CA GLN A 11 9.34 -18.80 -12.91
C GLN A 11 10.49 -19.09 -11.94
N SER A 12 10.67 -18.26 -10.90
CA SER A 12 11.62 -18.54 -9.83
C SER A 12 11.04 -19.50 -8.79
N GLU A 13 11.91 -20.21 -8.07
CA GLU A 13 11.47 -21.11 -6.99
C GLU A 13 10.95 -20.33 -5.76
N ASN A 14 11.45 -19.10 -5.55
CA ASN A 14 11.09 -18.27 -4.41
C ASN A 14 10.60 -16.88 -4.87
N HIS A 15 9.28 -16.77 -5.03
CA HIS A 15 8.64 -15.56 -5.54
C HIS A 15 8.88 -14.32 -4.66
N LEU A 16 8.81 -14.46 -3.33
CA LEU A 16 8.97 -13.33 -2.40
C LEU A 16 10.41 -12.80 -2.41
N GLU A 17 11.39 -13.71 -2.41
CA GLU A 17 12.80 -13.32 -2.53
C GLU A 17 13.08 -12.64 -3.86
N LYS A 18 12.54 -13.16 -4.96
CA LYS A 18 12.68 -12.53 -6.28
C LYS A 18 12.00 -11.17 -6.36
N ILE A 19 10.83 -10.99 -5.74
CA ILE A 19 10.17 -9.69 -5.61
C ILE A 19 11.07 -8.72 -4.83
N ARG A 20 11.65 -9.14 -3.69
CA ARG A 20 12.56 -8.32 -2.89
C ARG A 20 13.81 -7.90 -3.67
N GLU A 21 14.38 -8.81 -4.47
CA GLU A 21 15.55 -8.53 -5.31
C GLU A 21 15.26 -7.50 -6.40
N ILE A 22 14.11 -7.62 -7.08
CA ILE A 22 13.76 -6.75 -8.21
C ILE A 22 13.25 -5.39 -7.72
N PHE A 23 12.50 -5.37 -6.62
CA PHE A 23 11.84 -4.18 -6.09
C PHE A 23 12.27 -3.89 -4.63
N PRO A 24 13.57 -3.68 -4.36
CA PRO A 24 14.07 -3.58 -2.99
C PRO A 24 13.52 -2.36 -2.24
N GLN A 25 13.34 -1.23 -2.92
CA GLN A 25 12.80 -0.02 -2.31
C GLN A 25 11.30 -0.16 -2.00
N ALA A 26 10.53 -0.78 -2.90
CA ALA A 26 9.11 -1.06 -2.68
C ALA A 26 8.92 -2.06 -1.53
N TRP A 27 9.78 -3.09 -1.46
CA TRP A 27 9.79 -4.02 -0.35
C TRP A 27 10.01 -3.31 0.99
N GLN A 28 11.08 -2.52 1.09
CA GLN A 28 11.40 -1.78 2.31
C GLN A 28 10.25 -0.83 2.69
N PHE A 29 9.68 -0.13 1.72
CA PHE A 29 8.54 0.75 1.96
C PHE A 29 7.34 -0.02 2.51
N LEU A 30 6.96 -1.15 1.89
CA LEU A 30 5.84 -1.98 2.34
C LEU A 30 6.07 -2.52 3.76
N GLU A 31 7.31 -2.89 4.10
CA GLU A 31 7.68 -3.29 5.46
C GLU A 31 7.49 -2.14 6.45
N GLU A 32 7.99 -0.95 6.11
CA GLU A 32 7.91 0.25 6.96
C GLU A 32 6.46 0.68 7.21
N VAL A 33 5.61 0.72 6.18
CA VAL A 33 4.20 1.10 6.33
C VAL A 33 3.40 0.03 7.07
N SER A 34 3.74 -1.24 6.91
CA SER A 34 3.11 -2.34 7.67
C SER A 34 3.40 -2.21 9.16
N TRP A 35 4.66 -1.98 9.55
CA TRP A 35 5.02 -1.75 10.95
C TRP A 35 4.42 -0.45 11.49
N ALA A 36 4.40 0.62 10.69
CA ALA A 36 3.81 1.89 11.08
C ALA A 36 2.29 1.77 11.32
N TYR A 37 1.59 1.01 10.47
CA TYR A 37 0.19 0.64 10.66
C TYR A 37 0.00 -0.17 11.95
N ALA A 38 0.80 -1.23 12.11
CA ALA A 38 0.72 -2.13 13.26
C ALA A 38 0.95 -1.44 14.61
N GLN A 39 1.85 -0.46 14.63
CA GLN A 39 2.21 0.31 15.82
C GLN A 39 1.36 1.58 15.98
N ALA A 40 0.35 1.79 15.12
CA ALA A 40 -0.48 2.99 15.10
C ALA A 40 0.33 4.29 15.10
N LYS A 41 1.44 4.34 14.34
CA LYS A 41 2.26 5.55 14.22
C LYS A 41 1.44 6.67 13.60
N THR A 42 1.65 7.90 14.04
CA THR A 42 0.99 9.06 13.45
C THR A 42 1.63 9.40 12.10
N ASP A 43 0.82 9.82 11.14
CA ASP A 43 1.25 10.42 9.88
C ASP A 43 0.42 11.67 9.59
N LYS A 44 1.04 12.72 9.05
CA LYS A 44 0.35 14.00 8.83
C LYS A 44 -0.76 13.88 7.79
N PHE A 45 -0.51 13.14 6.72
CA PHE A 45 -1.49 12.93 5.66
C PHE A 45 -2.61 12.02 6.15
N ASP A 46 -2.27 10.91 6.81
CA ASP A 46 -3.26 10.04 7.47
C ASP A 46 -4.19 10.81 8.42
N THR A 47 -3.61 11.68 9.25
CA THR A 47 -4.37 12.50 10.21
C THR A 47 -5.30 13.47 9.48
N ALA A 48 -4.83 14.11 8.40
CA ALA A 48 -5.65 15.01 7.60
C ALA A 48 -6.83 14.29 6.93
N ILE A 49 -6.60 13.09 6.38
CA ILE A 49 -7.68 12.24 5.83
C ILE A 49 -8.69 11.90 6.91
N LYS A 50 -8.23 11.44 8.08
CA LYS A 50 -9.11 11.07 9.20
C LYS A 50 -9.96 12.24 9.69
N ASN A 51 -9.43 13.46 9.66
CA ASN A 51 -10.20 14.66 10.01
C ASN A 51 -11.31 14.98 8.99
N LEU A 52 -11.09 14.70 7.70
CA LEU A 52 -12.10 14.91 6.65
C LEU A 52 -13.15 13.81 6.62
N VAL A 53 -12.72 12.55 6.80
CA VAL A 53 -13.58 11.37 6.69
C VAL A 53 -14.39 11.14 7.98
N GLY A 54 -13.79 11.46 9.14
CA GLY A 54 -14.37 11.19 10.45
C GLY A 54 -14.12 9.76 10.94
N GLU A 55 -14.92 9.34 11.92
CA GLU A 55 -14.82 8.00 12.51
C GLU A 55 -15.22 6.92 11.49
N THR A 56 -14.47 5.82 11.50
CA THR A 56 -14.71 4.66 10.63
C THR A 56 -14.76 3.39 11.49
N PRO A 57 -15.56 2.38 11.12
CA PRO A 57 -15.65 1.12 11.86
C PRO A 57 -14.46 0.17 11.60
N PHE A 58 -13.51 0.58 10.78
CA PHE A 58 -12.34 -0.20 10.35
C PHE A 58 -11.04 0.57 10.55
N LYS A 59 -9.92 -0.14 10.56
CA LYS A 59 -8.60 0.49 10.75
C LYS A 59 -7.87 0.65 9.43
N TYR A 60 -7.43 1.88 9.16
CA TYR A 60 -6.58 2.18 8.04
C TYR A 60 -5.45 3.15 8.39
N ARG A 61 -4.45 3.16 7.51
CA ARG A 61 -3.37 4.13 7.44
C ARG A 61 -3.19 4.59 6.01
N MET A 62 -3.08 5.89 5.79
CA MET A 62 -2.69 6.46 4.50
C MET A 62 -1.35 7.18 4.58
N VAL A 63 -0.53 7.03 3.55
CA VAL A 63 0.70 7.80 3.37
C VAL A 63 0.72 8.39 1.98
N HIS A 64 1.09 9.67 1.87
CA HIS A 64 1.22 10.37 0.59
C HIS A 64 2.67 10.37 0.14
N ARG A 65 2.87 10.23 -1.18
CA ARG A 65 4.17 10.20 -1.82
C ARG A 65 4.23 11.18 -2.99
N ASP A 66 5.42 11.39 -3.54
CA ASP A 66 5.62 12.20 -4.75
C ASP A 66 5.26 11.37 -5.99
N ASP A 67 4.53 11.92 -6.97
CA ASP A 67 4.14 11.21 -8.21
C ASP A 67 5.32 10.85 -9.11
N ARG A 68 6.46 11.52 -8.93
CA ARG A 68 7.58 11.44 -9.87
C ARG A 68 8.63 10.42 -9.49
N ASP A 69 8.50 9.76 -8.35
CA ASP A 69 9.51 8.83 -7.87
C ASP A 69 9.33 7.41 -8.45
N GLN A 70 10.46 6.74 -8.71
CA GLN A 70 10.49 5.37 -9.23
C GLN A 70 9.71 4.41 -8.31
N LEU A 71 9.76 4.66 -7.00
CA LEU A 71 9.06 3.87 -6.00
C LEU A 71 7.52 3.92 -6.18
N THR A 72 6.93 4.98 -6.73
CA THR A 72 5.46 5.04 -6.95
C THR A 72 5.08 4.13 -8.10
N LYS A 73 5.88 4.16 -9.16
CA LYS A 73 5.75 3.23 -10.28
C LYS A 73 5.92 1.78 -9.81
N ASP A 74 6.97 1.50 -9.04
CA ASP A 74 7.26 0.13 -8.55
C ASP A 74 6.13 -0.41 -7.67
N LEU A 75 5.55 0.42 -6.80
CA LEU A 75 4.37 0.03 -6.02
C LEU A 75 3.14 -0.20 -6.90
N GLY A 76 2.90 0.64 -7.90
CA GLY A 76 1.81 0.43 -8.86
C GLY A 76 2.01 -0.87 -9.64
N ASP A 77 3.25 -1.17 -10.02
CA ASP A 77 3.58 -2.41 -10.72
C ASP A 77 3.38 -3.64 -9.84
N LEU A 78 3.84 -3.62 -8.59
CA LEU A 78 3.63 -4.71 -7.64
C LEU A 78 2.16 -4.84 -7.28
N LEU A 79 1.57 -3.82 -6.67
CA LEU A 79 0.23 -3.92 -6.11
C LEU A 79 -0.87 -4.03 -7.19
N GLY A 80 -0.58 -3.59 -8.42
CA GLY A 80 -1.44 -3.80 -9.57
C GLY A 80 -1.46 -5.24 -10.10
N ASP A 81 -0.43 -6.04 -9.80
CA ASP A 81 -0.45 -7.47 -10.06
C ASP A 81 -1.04 -8.22 -8.85
N ILE A 82 -2.23 -8.82 -9.06
CA ILE A 82 -3.02 -9.45 -7.99
C ILE A 82 -2.21 -10.51 -7.24
N THR A 83 -1.43 -11.33 -7.94
CA THR A 83 -0.68 -12.43 -7.32
C THR A 83 0.41 -11.89 -6.39
N SER A 84 1.19 -10.90 -6.84
CA SER A 84 2.24 -10.32 -6.01
C SER A 84 1.66 -9.56 -4.83
N ARG A 85 0.55 -8.82 -5.02
CA ARG A 85 -0.17 -8.17 -3.93
C ARG A 85 -0.57 -9.17 -2.84
N LEU A 86 -1.24 -10.27 -3.21
CA LEU A 86 -1.67 -11.30 -2.25
C LEU A 86 -0.48 -11.98 -1.54
N LEU A 87 0.63 -12.21 -2.24
CA LEU A 87 1.86 -12.74 -1.63
C LEU A 87 2.43 -11.78 -0.59
N LEU A 88 2.49 -10.49 -0.92
CA LEU A 88 3.02 -9.43 -0.06
C LEU A 88 2.11 -9.19 1.16
N GLU A 89 0.80 -9.11 0.97
CA GLU A 89 -0.19 -8.98 2.05
C GLU A 89 -0.08 -10.15 3.03
N ARG A 90 -0.01 -11.39 2.52
CA ARG A 90 0.20 -12.58 3.36
C ARG A 90 1.52 -12.52 4.12
N HIS A 91 2.61 -12.16 3.43
CA HIS A 91 3.94 -12.08 4.04
C HIS A 91 3.98 -11.03 5.15
N PHE A 92 3.60 -9.79 4.86
CA PHE A 92 3.69 -8.71 5.83
C PHE A 92 2.68 -8.85 6.96
N SER A 93 1.50 -9.43 6.71
CA SER A 93 0.56 -9.79 7.80
C SER A 93 1.21 -10.74 8.81
N GLN A 94 2.02 -11.69 8.35
CA GLN A 94 2.77 -12.61 9.24
C GLN A 94 3.90 -11.89 9.97
N VAL A 95 4.65 -11.03 9.27
CA VAL A 95 5.76 -10.26 9.85
C VAL A 95 5.29 -9.36 10.99
N VAL A 96 4.17 -8.65 10.81
CA VAL A 96 3.65 -7.71 11.81
C VAL A 96 2.66 -8.33 12.81
N GLY A 97 2.30 -9.60 12.61
CA GLY A 97 1.42 -10.36 13.50
C GLY A 97 -0.05 -9.95 13.46
N GLN A 98 -0.50 -9.23 12.43
CA GLN A 98 -1.89 -8.84 12.24
C GLN A 98 -2.22 -8.66 10.74
N PRO A 99 -3.51 -8.72 10.34
CA PRO A 99 -3.89 -8.55 8.94
C PRO A 99 -3.45 -7.19 8.38
N VAL A 100 -2.87 -7.23 7.19
CA VAL A 100 -2.44 -6.07 6.42
C VAL A 100 -2.86 -6.26 4.96
N PHE A 101 -3.64 -5.32 4.47
CA PHE A 101 -4.09 -5.24 3.08
C PHE A 101 -3.55 -3.98 2.45
N PHE A 102 -3.11 -4.08 1.19
CA PHE A 102 -2.49 -2.97 0.48
C PHE A 102 -3.37 -2.49 -0.66
N SER A 103 -3.42 -1.18 -0.82
CA SER A 103 -4.08 -0.56 -1.97
C SER A 103 -3.38 0.74 -2.32
N THR A 104 -3.54 1.15 -3.58
CA THR A 104 -3.15 2.49 -4.04
C THR A 104 -4.42 3.32 -4.19
N ILE A 105 -4.45 4.49 -3.56
CA ILE A 105 -5.54 5.47 -3.65
C ILE A 105 -4.94 6.75 -4.22
N CYS A 106 -5.64 7.38 -5.17
CA CYS A 106 -5.06 8.40 -6.07
C CYS A 106 -3.71 7.96 -6.67
N CYS A 107 -3.06 8.81 -7.47
CA CYS A 107 -1.80 8.42 -8.11
C CYS A 107 -0.64 8.20 -7.12
N ASN A 108 -0.71 8.77 -5.90
CA ASN A 108 0.47 8.89 -5.03
C ASN A 108 0.23 8.49 -3.57
N SER A 109 -0.96 8.02 -3.21
CA SER A 109 -1.20 7.57 -1.84
C SER A 109 -1.20 6.06 -1.74
N HIS A 110 -0.55 5.56 -0.70
CA HIS A 110 -0.61 4.16 -0.30
C HIS A 110 -1.57 4.02 0.88
N LEU A 111 -2.47 3.05 0.76
CA LEU A 111 -3.43 2.65 1.77
C LEU A 111 -3.00 1.30 2.36
N THR A 112 -3.01 1.23 3.68
CA THR A 112 -2.89 -0.01 4.46
C THR A 112 -4.15 -0.17 5.32
N SER A 113 -4.81 -1.33 5.29
CA SER A 113 -6.03 -1.61 6.05
C SER A 113 -6.04 -2.99 6.72
N ASP A 114 -6.98 -3.22 7.63
CA ASP A 114 -7.19 -4.52 8.32
C ASP A 114 -7.94 -5.55 7.46
N HIS A 115 -8.53 -5.13 6.35
CA HIS A 115 -9.22 -5.98 5.38
C HIS A 115 -9.25 -5.34 3.99
N GLU A 116 -9.65 -6.10 2.98
CA GLU A 116 -9.93 -5.57 1.63
C GLU A 116 -11.17 -4.68 1.71
N LEU A 117 -10.98 -3.38 1.52
CA LEU A 117 -12.04 -2.39 1.67
C LEU A 117 -13.08 -2.53 0.56
N THR A 118 -14.34 -2.31 0.93
CA THR A 118 -15.45 -2.16 -0.01
C THR A 118 -15.42 -0.80 -0.71
N LEU A 119 -16.25 -0.64 -1.75
CA LEU A 119 -16.38 0.65 -2.44
C LEU A 119 -16.87 1.75 -1.48
N GLU A 120 -17.82 1.41 -0.62
CA GLU A 120 -18.41 2.31 0.38
C GLU A 120 -17.37 2.80 1.39
N GLU A 121 -16.40 1.95 1.74
CA GLU A 121 -15.33 2.27 2.68
C GLU A 121 -14.21 3.07 2.01
N VAL A 122 -13.83 2.73 0.76
CA VAL A 122 -12.70 3.35 0.08
C VAL A 122 -13.05 4.69 -0.58
N LEU A 123 -14.29 4.88 -1.05
CA LEU A 123 -14.68 6.09 -1.78
C LEU A 123 -14.54 7.39 -0.96
N PRO A 124 -14.95 7.44 0.33
CA PRO A 124 -14.69 8.61 1.18
C PRO A 124 -13.19 8.90 1.34
N LEU A 125 -12.36 7.87 1.49
CA LEU A 125 -10.90 8.02 1.59
C LEU A 125 -10.31 8.62 0.29
N GLN A 126 -10.74 8.10 -0.87
CA GLN A 126 -10.33 8.59 -2.18
C GLN A 126 -10.72 10.06 -2.40
N ARG A 127 -11.93 10.46 -1.99
CA ARG A 127 -12.39 11.86 -2.09
C ARG A 127 -11.56 12.78 -1.21
N ALA A 128 -11.33 12.41 0.05
CA ALA A 128 -10.49 13.17 0.97
C ALA A 128 -9.05 13.30 0.45
N ALA A 129 -8.46 12.22 -0.09
CA ALA A 129 -7.12 12.25 -0.66
C ALA A 129 -7.00 13.20 -1.85
N VAL A 130 -8.00 13.22 -2.75
CA VAL A 130 -8.03 14.15 -3.89
C VAL A 130 -8.18 15.60 -3.43
N GLU A 131 -9.04 15.86 -2.43
CA GLU A 131 -9.21 17.20 -1.87
C GLU A 131 -7.92 17.73 -1.25
N LEU A 132 -7.19 16.87 -0.52
CA LEU A 132 -5.91 17.24 0.07
C LEU A 132 -4.85 17.49 -1.01
N GLN A 133 -4.79 16.72 -2.10
CA GLN A 133 -3.80 16.95 -3.17
C GLN A 133 -3.88 18.33 -3.81
N LEU A 134 -5.06 18.97 -3.85
CA LEU A 134 -5.19 20.34 -4.35
C LEU A 134 -4.60 21.39 -3.39
N ASN A 135 -4.31 21.00 -2.15
CA ASN A 135 -3.96 21.88 -1.04
C ASN A 135 -2.69 21.46 -0.28
N PHE A 136 -2.00 20.40 -0.71
CA PHE A 136 -0.80 19.82 -0.07
C PHE A 136 0.48 20.04 -0.89
#